data_AF-A0AAD0NNM4-F1
#
_entry.id   AF-A0AAD0NNM4-F1
#
_cell.length_a   1.000
_cell.length_b   1.000
_cell.length_c   1.000
_cell.angle_alpha   90.00
_cell.angle_beta   90.00
_cell.angle_gamma   90.00
#
_symmetry.space_group_name_H-M   'P 1'
#
loop_
_entity.id
_entity.type
_entity.pdbx_description
1 polymer ?
#
loop_
_entity_poly.entity_id
_entity_poly.type
_entity_poly.pdbx_seq_one_letter_code
_entity_poly.pdbx_strand_id
1 'polypeptide(L)'
;MRQETIAEAIRQEFEFTRDWVSIAGALSVLGINDRAATRLEAEAILRCVDETPTLRLGTVRAGFQEIASPLPIADLLDEIFSCTSPSDRVGAMMGYFIDVQPLGGR
;
A
#
# COMPACT_ATOMS: atom_id res chain seq x y z
N MET A 1 -12.19 3.58 8.14
CA MET A 1 -11.03 4.39 8.55
C MET A 1 -11.12 5.77 7.91
N ARG A 2 -10.60 6.83 8.55
CA ARG A 2 -10.44 8.13 7.88
C ARG A 2 -9.15 8.13 7.08
N GLN A 3 -9.15 8.69 5.87
CA GLN A 3 -7.99 8.71 4.98
C GLN A 3 -6.78 9.42 5.60
N GLU A 4 -7.00 10.54 6.30
CA GLU A 4 -5.94 11.26 7.02
C GLU A 4 -5.17 10.38 8.01
N THR A 5 -5.86 9.43 8.65
CA THR A 5 -5.24 8.48 9.59
C THR A 5 -4.40 7.42 8.87
N ILE A 6 -4.81 7.00 7.67
CA ILE A 6 -4.08 6.00 6.87
C ILE A 6 -2.78 6.60 6.33
N ALA A 7 -2.86 7.76 5.69
CA ALA A 7 -1.67 8.41 5.10
C ALA A 7 -0.62 8.76 6.17
N GLU A 8 -1.05 9.27 7.32
CA GLU A 8 -0.15 9.61 8.42
C GLU A 8 0.54 8.37 8.99
N ALA A 9 -0.20 7.28 9.21
CA ALA A 9 0.37 6.02 9.68
C ALA A 9 1.42 5.46 8.72
N ILE A 10 1.15 5.50 7.41
CA ILE A 10 2.10 5.06 6.38
C ILE A 10 3.37 5.93 6.39
N ARG A 11 3.23 7.26 6.50
CA ARG A 11 4.39 8.17 6.57
C ARG A 11 5.25 7.93 7.79
N GLN A 12 4.63 7.76 8.97
CA GLN A 12 5.35 7.46 10.20
C GLN A 12 6.13 6.15 10.09
N GLU A 13 5.53 5.11 9.49
CA GLU A 13 6.22 3.84 9.26
C GLU A 13 7.40 4.00 8.30
N PHE A 14 7.20 4.72 7.19
CA PHE A 14 8.27 5.02 6.23
C PHE A 14 9.43 5.78 6.90
N GLU A 15 9.14 6.79 7.72
CA GLU A 15 10.17 7.57 8.42
C GLU A 15 10.91 6.74 9.48
N PHE A 16 10.18 5.86 10.18
CA PHE A 16 10.73 4.99 11.21
C PHE A 16 11.65 3.91 10.62
N THR A 17 11.21 3.23 9.56
CA THR A 17 11.95 2.16 8.90
C THR A 17 13.00 2.68 7.92
N ARG A 18 12.81 3.89 7.41
CA ARG A 18 13.54 4.48 6.26
C ARG A 18 13.49 3.59 5.02
N ASP A 19 12.36 2.89 4.84
CA ASP A 19 12.15 1.96 3.74
C ASP A 19 10.70 2.06 3.21
N TRP A 20 10.46 1.52 2.01
CA TRP A 20 9.13 1.49 1.42
C TRP A 20 8.18 0.58 2.20
N VAL A 21 6.93 1.01 2.30
CA VAL A 21 5.91 0.29 3.08
C VAL A 21 5.10 -0.58 2.14
N SER A 22 5.13 -1.90 2.30
CA SER A 22 4.26 -2.78 1.51
C SER A 22 2.78 -2.59 1.87
N ILE A 23 1.84 -3.02 1.01
CA ILE A 23 0.41 -3.00 1.36
C ILE A 23 0.13 -3.79 2.65
N ALA A 24 0.79 -4.95 2.81
CA ALA A 24 0.69 -5.76 4.03
C ALA A 24 1.25 -5.02 5.27
N GLY A 25 2.36 -4.31 5.09
CA GLY A 25 2.94 -3.43 6.11
C GLY A 25 1.98 -2.32 6.52
N ALA A 26 1.38 -1.63 5.54
CA ALA A 26 0.41 -0.55 5.80
C ALA A 26 -0.80 -1.05 6.61
N LEU A 27 -1.31 -2.23 6.31
CA LEU A 27 -2.38 -2.87 7.09
C LEU A 27 -1.92 -3.16 8.52
N SER A 28 -0.71 -3.71 8.68
CA SER A 28 -0.15 -4.07 9.99
C SER A 28 0.05 -2.84 10.90
N VAL A 29 0.53 -1.73 10.35
CA VAL A 29 0.69 -0.45 11.08
C VAL A 29 -0.65 0.08 11.59
N LEU A 30 -1.74 -0.18 10.86
CA LEU A 30 -3.10 0.18 11.25
C LEU A 30 -3.73 -0.84 12.23
N GLY A 31 -2.96 -1.82 12.70
CA GLY A 31 -3.45 -2.88 13.60
C GLY A 31 -4.32 -3.92 12.91
N ILE A 32 -4.35 -3.95 11.58
CA ILE A 32 -5.08 -4.95 10.80
C ILE A 32 -4.16 -6.12 10.52
N ASN A 33 -4.63 -7.31 10.85
CA ASN A 33 -3.92 -8.54 10.53
C ASN A 33 -3.94 -8.75 9.00
N ASP A 34 -2.79 -8.59 8.37
CA ASP A 34 -2.57 -8.75 6.93
C ASP A 34 -3.05 -10.11 6.38
N ARG A 35 -2.95 -11.20 7.15
CA ARG A 35 -3.47 -12.52 6.76
C ARG A 35 -4.99 -12.59 6.73
N ALA A 36 -5.64 -11.81 7.59
CA ALA A 36 -7.09 -11.74 7.72
C ALA A 36 -7.69 -10.50 7.05
N ALA A 37 -6.87 -9.68 6.39
CA ALA A 37 -7.31 -8.44 5.78
C ALA A 37 -8.38 -8.70 4.72
N THR A 38 -9.42 -7.88 4.77
CA THR A 38 -10.52 -7.90 3.83
C THR A 38 -10.20 -7.09 2.59
N ARG A 39 -10.92 -7.37 1.50
CA ARG A 39 -10.82 -6.58 0.27
C ARG A 39 -11.11 -5.10 0.51
N LEU A 40 -12.06 -4.78 1.39
CA LEU A 40 -12.42 -3.41 1.73
C LEU A 40 -11.30 -2.67 2.48
N GLU A 41 -10.56 -3.36 3.35
CA GLU A 41 -9.42 -2.78 4.05
C GLU A 41 -8.27 -2.49 3.09
N ALA A 42 -7.92 -3.45 2.23
CA ALA A 42 -6.90 -3.24 1.19
C ALA A 42 -7.32 -2.12 0.21
N GLU A 43 -8.60 -2.07 -0.18
CA GLU A 43 -9.15 -1.01 -1.01
C GLU A 43 -9.01 0.37 -0.36
N ALA A 44 -9.26 0.47 0.95
CA ALA A 44 -9.11 1.73 1.68
C ALA A 44 -7.65 2.24 1.66
N ILE A 45 -6.66 1.34 1.73
CA ILE A 45 -5.25 1.70 1.57
C ILE A 45 -4.99 2.20 0.15
N LEU A 46 -5.38 1.43 -0.87
CA LEU A 46 -5.14 1.78 -2.27
C LEU A 46 -5.78 3.13 -2.65
N ARG A 47 -7.03 3.37 -2.23
CA ARG A 47 -7.69 4.66 -2.44
C ARG A 47 -6.98 5.79 -1.71
N CYS A 48 -6.54 5.56 -0.47
CA CYS A 48 -5.78 6.56 0.28
C CYS A 48 -4.47 6.92 -0.44
N VAL A 49 -3.77 5.93 -1.01
CA VAL A 49 -2.54 6.18 -1.78
C VAL A 49 -2.85 6.97 -3.05
N ASP A 50 -3.85 6.56 -3.83
CA ASP A 50 -4.20 7.23 -5.09
C ASP A 50 -4.65 8.70 -4.89
N GLU A 51 -5.35 8.97 -3.80
CA GLU A 51 -5.88 10.29 -3.49
C GLU A 51 -4.91 11.19 -2.71
N THR A 52 -3.78 10.66 -2.22
CA THR A 52 -2.78 11.42 -1.46
C THR A 52 -1.58 11.78 -2.34
N PRO A 53 -1.37 13.06 -2.72
CA PRO A 53 -0.34 13.45 -3.68
C PRO A 53 1.11 13.14 -3.29
N THR A 54 1.37 12.86 -2.01
CA THR A 54 2.70 12.51 -1.50
C THR A 54 2.96 11.01 -1.45
N LEU A 55 1.97 10.18 -1.76
CA LEU A 55 2.09 8.73 -1.73
C LEU A 55 2.08 8.22 -3.15
N ARG A 56 2.93 7.24 -3.44
CA ARG A 56 2.99 6.57 -4.75
C ARG A 56 2.98 5.08 -4.53
N LEU A 57 2.23 4.36 -5.35
CA LEU A 57 2.28 2.90 -5.36
C LEU A 57 3.27 2.45 -6.43
N GLY A 58 4.03 1.40 -6.15
CA GLY A 58 4.94 0.81 -7.12
C GLY A 58 5.27 -0.64 -6.79
N THR A 59 6.08 -1.24 -7.65
CA THR A 59 6.67 -2.56 -7.42
C THR A 59 8.19 -2.43 -7.29
N VAL A 60 8.80 -3.36 -6.58
CA VAL A 60 10.26 -3.38 -6.36
C VAL A 60 10.84 -4.57 -7.10
N ARG A 61 11.47 -4.31 -8.25
CA ARG A 61 12.18 -5.35 -9.03
C ARG A 61 13.68 -5.06 -9.06
N ALA A 62 14.07 -3.98 -9.74
CA ALA A 62 15.45 -3.49 -9.83
C ALA A 62 15.53 -2.01 -9.36
N GLY A 63 14.72 -1.69 -8.35
CA GLY A 63 14.37 -0.33 -7.96
C GLY A 63 12.85 -0.13 -7.95
N PHE A 64 12.41 1.00 -7.42
CA PHE A 64 10.99 1.36 -7.37
C PHE A 64 10.48 1.70 -8.76
N GLN A 65 9.49 0.94 -9.21
CA GLN A 65 8.76 1.17 -10.45
C GLN A 65 7.35 1.63 -10.08
N GLU A 66 7.10 2.92 -10.20
CA GLU A 66 5.80 3.51 -9.94
C GLU A 66 4.73 2.93 -10.87
N ILE A 67 3.56 2.67 -10.30
CA ILE A 67 2.30 2.45 -11.01
C ILE A 67 1.64 3.83 -11.14
N ALA A 68 1.47 4.30 -12.37
CA ALA A 68 0.94 5.63 -12.62
C ALA A 68 -0.48 5.80 -12.05
N SER A 69 -0.74 6.93 -11.40
CA SER A 69 -2.10 7.34 -11.06
C SER A 69 -2.88 7.78 -12.31
N PRO A 70 -4.21 7.59 -12.35
CA PRO A 70 -5.03 6.95 -11.32
C PRO A 70 -4.75 5.45 -11.21
N LEU A 71 -4.67 4.94 -9.99
CA LEU A 71 -4.36 3.54 -9.74
C LEU A 71 -5.49 2.63 -10.27
N PRO A 72 -5.16 1.48 -10.90
CA PRO A 72 -6.15 0.48 -11.30
C PRO A 72 -6.58 -0.36 -10.09
N ILE A 73 -7.25 0.27 -9.12
CA ILE A 73 -7.56 -0.32 -7.80
C ILE A 73 -8.31 -1.65 -7.92
N ALA A 74 -9.29 -1.74 -8.83
CA ALA A 74 -10.06 -2.97 -9.02
C ALA A 74 -9.18 -4.13 -9.48
N ASP A 75 -8.30 -3.90 -10.45
CA ASP A 75 -7.39 -4.92 -11.00
C ASP A 75 -6.35 -5.35 -9.95
N LEU A 76 -5.81 -4.41 -9.18
CA LEU A 76 -4.88 -4.70 -8.08
C LEU A 76 -5.52 -5.57 -7.00
N LEU A 77 -6.77 -5.25 -6.62
CA LEU A 77 -7.51 -6.05 -5.66
C LEU A 77 -7.88 -7.42 -6.22
N ASP A 78 -8.21 -7.52 -7.51
CA ASP A 78 -8.48 -8.81 -8.15
C ASP A 78 -7.22 -9.68 -8.16
N GLU A 79 -6.05 -9.12 -8.46
CA GLU A 79 -4.79 -9.83 -8.38
C GLU A 79 -4.53 -10.33 -6.95
N ILE A 80 -4.56 -9.43 -5.95
CA ILE A 80 -4.28 -9.77 -4.55
C ILE A 80 -5.26 -10.82 -4.01
N PHE A 81 -6.55 -10.68 -4.31
CA PHE A 81 -7.60 -11.55 -3.75
C PHE A 81 -7.99 -12.73 -4.64
N SER A 82 -7.38 -12.88 -5.82
CA SER A 82 -7.48 -14.11 -6.63
C SER A 82 -6.79 -15.30 -5.95
N CYS A 83 -5.82 -15.02 -5.06
CA CYS A 83 -5.14 -16.05 -4.29
C CYS A 83 -6.06 -16.67 -3.22
N THR A 84 -6.13 -18.00 -3.20
CA THR A 84 -7.02 -18.74 -2.29
C THR A 84 -6.48 -18.88 -0.88
N SER A 85 -5.16 -18.83 -0.67
CA SER A 85 -4.56 -18.97 0.65
C SER A 85 -4.22 -17.60 1.27
N PRO A 86 -4.41 -17.42 2.59
CA PRO A 86 -4.00 -16.19 3.28
C PRO A 86 -2.53 -15.82 3.08
N SER A 87 -1.63 -16.82 3.06
CA SER A 87 -0.19 -16.59 2.88
C SER A 87 0.13 -16.07 1.48
N ASP A 88 -0.52 -16.61 0.44
CA ASP A 88 -0.32 -16.15 -0.94
C ASP A 88 -0.83 -14.72 -1.12
N ARG A 89 -1.96 -14.37 -0.48
CA ARG A 89 -2.46 -12.98 -0.48
C ARG A 89 -1.49 -12.01 0.19
N VAL A 90 -0.89 -12.40 1.32
CA VAL A 90 0.15 -11.59 1.96
C VAL A 90 1.35 -11.45 1.02
N GLY A 91 1.78 -12.53 0.37
CA GLY A 91 2.83 -12.47 -0.65
C GLY A 91 2.51 -11.49 -1.79
N ALA A 92 1.29 -11.51 -2.31
CA ALA A 92 0.84 -10.57 -3.34
C ALA A 92 0.85 -9.12 -2.82
N MET A 93 0.32 -8.86 -1.61
CA MET A 93 0.37 -7.53 -0.98
C MET A 93 1.80 -7.04 -0.73
N MET A 94 2.73 -7.96 -0.41
CA MET A 94 4.16 -7.66 -0.26
C MET A 94 4.88 -7.41 -1.60
N GLY A 95 4.23 -7.64 -2.73
CA GLY A 95 4.74 -7.26 -4.06
C GLY A 95 4.53 -5.79 -4.40
N TYR A 96 3.65 -5.11 -3.66
CA TYR A 96 3.27 -3.72 -3.87
C TYR A 96 3.75 -2.85 -2.72
N PHE A 97 4.46 -1.78 -3.06
CA PHE A 97 5.15 -0.90 -2.12
C PHE A 97 4.66 0.53 -2.28
N ILE A 98 4.57 1.21 -1.15
CA ILE A 98 4.17 2.61 -1.02
C ILE A 98 5.43 3.42 -0.74
N ASP A 99 5.72 4.36 -1.62
CA ASP A 99 6.78 5.35 -1.48
C ASP A 99 6.20 6.68 -0.98
N VAL A 100 6.97 7.38 -0.14
CA VAL A 100 6.60 8.69 0.40
C VAL A 100 7.46 9.76 -0.23
N GLN A 101 6.83 10.63 -0.99
CA GLN A 101 7.51 11.78 -1.59
C GLN A 101 7.49 12.98 -0.64
N PRO A 102 8.60 13.75 -0.58
CA PRO A 102 8.56 15.06 0.06
C PRO A 102 7.53 15.95 -0.63
N LEU A 103 6.79 16.75 0.15
CA LEU A 103 5.96 17.85 -0.36
C LEU A 103 6.89 18.89 -0.98
N GLY A 104 7.18 18.73 -2.27
CA GLY A 104 8.09 19.58 -3.04
C GLY A 104 9.36 18.84 -3.47
N GLY A 105 9.28 18.16 -4.61
CA GLY A 105 10.43 17.64 -5.34
C GLY A 105 10.62 18.38 -6.65
N ARG A 106 11.63 19.25 -6.66
CA ARG A 106 12.34 19.93 -7.77
C ARG A 106 11.93 19.65 -9.22
#